data_AF-A0A7C9MSP7-F1
#
_entry.id   AF-A0A7C9MSP7-F1
#
_cell.length_a   1.000
_cell.length_b   1.000
_cell.length_c   1.000
_cell.angle_alpha   90.00
_cell.angle_beta   90.00
_cell.angle_gamma   90.00
#
_symmetry.space_group_name_H-M   'P 1'
#
loop_
_entity.id
_entity.type
_entity.pdbx_description
1 polymer ?
#
loop_
_entity_poly.entity_id
_entity_poly.type
_entity_poly.pdbx_seq_one_letter_code
_entity_poly.pdbx_strand_id
1 'polypeptide(L)'
;MSLFSHLNVLLVGAWFGMYLFTTFVVSPAFAQLFPDAAIRSAHRQVLGRQYARVNGPLTLALLLTLLALSLTQGFSAARLTQWGLLLSLSLLIPLHVRAASRRAAPPRWITHVTLLVGLGLCGAAVVA
;
A
#
# COMPACT_ATOMS: atom_id res chain seq x y z
N MET A 1 -8.51 3.29 23.87
CA MET A 1 -7.59 2.95 22.76
C MET A 1 -6.20 3.47 23.10
N SER A 2 -5.13 2.71 22.87
CA SER A 2 -3.76 3.14 23.18
C SER A 2 -3.23 4.14 22.12
N LEU A 3 -2.16 4.88 22.42
CA LEU A 3 -1.49 5.72 21.42
C LEU A 3 -1.11 4.92 20.17
N PHE A 4 -0.58 3.71 20.35
CA PHE A 4 -0.21 2.83 19.26
C PHE A 4 -1.42 2.38 18.42
N SER A 5 -2.60 2.20 19.01
CA SER A 5 -3.83 1.90 18.26
C SER A 5 -4.20 3.05 17.33
N HIS A 6 -4.18 4.29 17.83
CA HIS A 6 -4.47 5.47 17.01
C HIS A 6 -3.43 5.65 15.90
N LEU A 7 -2.15 5.46 16.24
CA LEU A 7 -1.06 5.53 15.28
C LEU A 7 -1.19 4.46 14.20
N ASN A 8 -1.58 3.24 14.56
CA ASN A 8 -1.82 2.15 13.61
C ASN A 8 -2.94 2.50 12.63
N VAL A 9 -4.08 2.99 13.12
CA VAL A 9 -5.20 3.44 12.27
C VAL A 9 -4.75 4.56 11.32
N LEU A 10 -4.02 5.56 11.83
CA LEU A 10 -3.50 6.66 11.03
C LEU A 10 -2.54 6.17 9.95
N LEU A 11 -1.60 5.29 10.29
CA LEU A 11 -0.60 4.78 9.35
C LEU A 11 -1.22 3.90 8.28
N VAL A 12 -2.17 3.02 8.64
CA VAL A 12 -2.94 2.22 7.69
C VAL A 12 -3.74 3.13 6.75
N GLY A 13 -4.43 4.13 7.30
CA GLY A 13 -5.19 5.10 6.53
C GLY A 13 -4.31 5.91 5.57
N ALA A 14 -3.16 6.39 6.02
CA ALA A 14 -2.19 7.10 5.18
C ALA A 14 -1.66 6.21 4.05
N TRP A 15 -1.30 4.96 4.38
CA TRP A 15 -0.79 4.01 3.40
C TRP A 15 -1.84 3.71 2.32
N PHE A 16 -3.06 3.39 2.73
CA PHE A 16 -4.15 3.08 1.81
C PHE A 16 -4.58 4.32 1.02
N GLY A 17 -4.63 5.49 1.65
CA GLY A 17 -4.91 6.77 1.00
C GLY A 17 -3.93 7.10 -0.11
N MET A 18 -2.62 6.89 0.09
CA MET A 18 -1.63 7.04 -0.99
C MET A 18 -1.89 6.07 -2.15
N TYR A 19 -2.28 4.83 -1.85
CA TYR A 19 -2.60 3.84 -2.88
C TYR A 19 -3.85 4.23 -3.69
N LEU A 20 -4.90 4.71 -3.02
CA LEU A 20 -6.10 5.23 -3.67
C LEU A 20 -5.77 6.44 -4.56
N PHE A 21 -5.04 7.41 -4.02
CA PHE A 21 -4.66 8.61 -4.76
C PHE A 21 -3.84 8.29 -6.01
N THR A 22 -2.86 7.38 -5.91
CA THR A 22 -2.05 6.97 -7.06
C THR A 22 -2.85 6.19 -8.10
N THR A 23 -3.81 5.37 -7.67
CA THR A 23 -4.65 4.54 -8.55
C THR A 23 -5.72 5.35 -9.27
N PHE A 24 -6.44 6.21 -8.56
CA PHE A 24 -7.65 6.88 -9.06
C PHE A 24 -7.43 8.32 -9.53
N VAL A 25 -6.35 8.99 -9.10
CA VAL A 25 -6.08 10.38 -9.47
C VAL A 25 -4.86 10.47 -10.37
N VAL A 26 -3.70 10.02 -9.88
CA VAL A 26 -2.43 10.14 -10.59
C VAL A 26 -2.41 9.30 -11.86
N SER A 27 -2.80 8.03 -11.78
CA SER A 27 -2.71 7.12 -12.93
C SER A 27 -3.57 7.57 -14.12
N PRO A 28 -4.85 7.98 -13.93
CA PRO A 28 -5.67 8.55 -14.99
C PRO A 28 -5.14 9.89 -15.51
N ALA A 29 -4.71 10.81 -14.63
CA ALA A 29 -4.16 12.11 -15.05
C ALA A 29 -2.93 11.93 -15.95
N PHE A 30 -2.03 11.00 -15.60
CA PHE A 30 -0.86 10.68 -16.43
C PHE A 30 -1.23 10.10 -17.79
N ALA A 31 -2.34 9.37 -17.91
CA ALA A 31 -2.80 8.85 -19.20
C ALA A 31 -3.29 9.96 -20.13
N GLN A 32 -3.87 11.02 -19.57
CA GLN A 32 -4.34 12.19 -20.32
C GLN A 32 -3.20 13.15 -20.68
N LEU A 33 -2.32 13.46 -19.73
CA LEU A 33 -1.20 14.40 -19.92
C LEU A 33 -0.08 13.85 -20.80
N PHE A 34 0.14 12.53 -20.78
CA PHE A 34 1.19 11.86 -21.56
C PHE A 34 0.57 10.74 -22.40
N PRO A 35 0.02 11.04 -23.60
CA PRO A 35 -0.62 10.03 -24.43
C PRO A 35 0.38 8.98 -24.96
N ASP A 36 1.63 9.38 -25.21
CA ASP A 36 2.72 8.47 -25.57
C ASP A 36 3.06 7.53 -24.41
N ALA A 37 3.04 6.22 -24.68
CA ALA A 37 3.25 5.19 -23.68
C ALA A 37 4.68 5.14 -23.12
N ALA A 38 5.69 5.42 -23.93
CA ALA A 38 7.09 5.42 -23.52
C ALA A 38 7.41 6.62 -22.62
N ILE A 39 6.95 7.81 -23.01
CA ILE A 39 7.07 9.04 -22.21
C ILE A 39 6.32 8.90 -20.89
N ARG A 40 5.09 8.38 -20.92
CA ARG A 40 4.29 8.12 -19.72
C ARG A 40 4.97 7.13 -18.79
N SER A 41 5.55 6.06 -19.31
CA SER A 41 6.29 5.07 -18.52
C SER A 41 7.52 5.69 -17.85
N ALA A 42 8.30 6.51 -18.56
CA ALA A 42 9.47 7.19 -18.00
C ALA A 42 9.09 8.11 -16.83
N HIS A 43 8.05 8.94 -16.99
CA HIS A 43 7.56 9.81 -15.91
C HIS A 43 7.00 9.02 -14.72
N ARG A 44 6.26 7.92 -14.98
CA ARG A 44 5.76 7.03 -13.92
C ARG A 44 6.89 6.37 -13.13
N GLN A 45 8.00 6.01 -13.76
CA GLN A 45 9.16 5.47 -13.05
C GLN A 45 9.82 6.50 -12.14
N VAL A 46 9.97 7.75 -12.60
CA VAL A 46 10.48 8.86 -11.77
C VAL A 46 9.58 9.08 -10.57
N LEU A 47 8.27 9.20 -10.81
CA LEU A 47 7.28 9.40 -9.76
C LEU A 47 7.24 8.21 -8.78
N GLY A 48 7.31 6.98 -9.29
CA GLY A 48 7.37 5.76 -8.48
C GLY A 48 8.57 5.73 -7.53
N ARG A 49 9.74 6.22 -7.96
CA ARG A 49 10.92 6.36 -7.08
C ARG A 49 10.69 7.37 -5.97
N GLN A 50 10.02 8.49 -6.25
CA GLN A 50 9.69 9.48 -5.21
C GLN A 50 8.65 8.92 -4.22
N TYR A 51 7.62 8.22 -4.72
CA TYR A 51 6.67 7.52 -3.86
C TYR A 51 7.35 6.48 -2.98
N ALA A 52 8.29 5.69 -3.50
CA ALA A 52 9.00 4.68 -2.72
C ALA A 52 9.77 5.29 -1.53
N ARG A 53 10.33 6.50 -1.69
CA ARG A 53 11.01 7.23 -0.60
C ARG A 53 10.09 7.62 0.55
N VAL A 54 8.80 7.82 0.28
CA VAL A 54 7.79 8.14 1.30
C VAL A 54 7.14 6.86 1.84
N ASN A 55 6.78 5.95 0.93
CA ASN A 55 6.07 4.72 1.27
C ASN A 55 6.95 3.72 2.04
N GLY A 56 8.26 3.69 1.79
CA GLY A 56 9.20 2.83 2.53
C GLY A 56 9.18 3.13 4.04
N PRO A 57 9.53 4.36 4.47
CA PRO A 57 9.43 4.76 5.87
C PRO A 57 8.03 4.60 6.46
N LEU A 58 6.97 4.92 5.71
CA LEU A 58 5.59 4.74 6.18
C LEU A 58 5.27 3.27 6.45
N THR A 59 5.67 2.36 5.55
CA THR A 59 5.48 0.92 5.71
C THR A 59 6.28 0.38 6.89
N LEU A 60 7.52 0.88 7.09
CA LEU A 60 8.33 0.52 8.25
C LEU A 60 7.69 0.99 9.55
N ALA A 61 7.22 2.23 9.61
CA ALA A 61 6.51 2.77 10.78
C ALA A 61 5.25 1.95 11.11
N LEU A 62 4.50 1.55 10.08
CA LEU A 62 3.33 0.68 10.22
C LEU A 62 3.71 -0.68 10.82
N LEU A 63 4.75 -1.33 10.28
CA LEU A 63 5.25 -2.61 10.79
C LEU A 63 5.71 -2.53 12.26
N LEU A 64 6.49 -1.51 12.60
CA LEU A 64 6.97 -1.31 13.97
C LEU A 64 5.83 -1.03 14.95
N THR A 65 4.83 -0.24 14.52
CA THR A 65 3.64 0.07 15.33
C THR A 65 2.81 -1.19 15.58
N LEU A 66 2.56 -1.99 14.54
CA LEU A 66 1.81 -3.24 14.67
C LEU A 66 2.56 -4.26 15.52
N LEU A 67 3.89 -4.33 15.39
CA LEU A 67 4.73 -5.15 16.26
C LEU A 67 4.63 -4.72 17.72
N ALA A 68 4.80 -3.43 18.00
CA ALA A 68 4.66 -2.89 19.35
C ALA A 68 3.28 -3.20 19.95
N LEU A 69 2.19 -3.03 19.18
CA LEU A 69 0.84 -3.42 19.60
C LEU A 69 0.74 -4.91 19.92
N SER A 70 1.28 -5.76 19.05
CA SER A 70 1.20 -7.21 19.21
C SER A 70 1.99 -7.69 20.44
N LEU A 71 3.14 -7.08 20.71
CA LEU A 71 3.96 -7.39 21.88
C LEU A 71 3.37 -6.87 23.19
N THR A 72 2.72 -5.70 23.16
CA THR A 72 2.16 -5.06 24.37
C THR A 72 0.74 -5.51 24.71
N GLN A 73 -0.04 -5.92 23.71
CA GLN A 73 -1.47 -6.26 23.87
C GLN A 73 -1.79 -7.69 23.43
N GLY A 74 -0.77 -8.48 23.06
CA GLY A 74 -0.92 -9.86 22.59
C GLY A 74 -1.41 -9.97 21.15
N PHE A 75 -1.47 -11.19 20.61
CA PHE A 75 -1.85 -11.46 19.21
C PHE A 75 -3.32 -11.83 19.08
N SER A 76 -4.21 -10.83 19.06
CA SER A 76 -5.63 -11.06 18.76
C SER A 76 -5.83 -11.51 17.32
N ALA A 77 -6.98 -12.12 17.02
CA ALA A 77 -7.35 -12.50 15.66
C ALA A 77 -7.25 -11.31 14.68
N ALA A 78 -7.74 -10.13 15.08
CA ALA A 78 -7.67 -8.93 14.27
C ALA A 78 -6.21 -8.50 13.98
N ARG A 79 -5.29 -8.59 14.95
CA ARG A 79 -3.87 -8.28 14.74
C ARG A 79 -3.17 -9.32 13.87
N LEU A 80 -3.50 -10.60 14.02
CA LEU A 80 -3.02 -11.66 13.12
C LEU A 80 -3.51 -11.43 11.68
N THR A 81 -4.76 -10.99 11.51
CA THR A 81 -5.29 -10.60 10.20
C THR A 81 -4.49 -9.44 9.61
N GLN A 82 -4.17 -8.40 10.39
CA GLN A 82 -3.34 -7.28 9.91
C GLN A 82 -1.96 -7.75 9.45
N TRP A 83 -1.30 -8.63 10.22
CA TRP A 83 -0.03 -9.23 9.82
C TRP A 83 -0.13 -10.00 8.50
N GLY A 84 -1.16 -10.84 8.35
CA GLY A 84 -1.40 -11.61 7.13
C GLY A 84 -1.65 -10.71 5.91
N LEU A 85 -2.40 -9.62 6.10
CA LEU A 85 -2.69 -8.66 5.03
C LEU A 85 -1.43 -7.87 4.65
N LEU A 86 -0.61 -7.43 5.61
CA LEU A 86 0.66 -6.75 5.32
C LEU A 86 1.67 -7.66 4.61
N LEU A 87 1.73 -8.94 4.98
CA LEU A 87 2.53 -9.94 4.28
C LEU A 87 2.03 -10.12 2.84
N SER A 88 0.70 -10.20 2.65
CA SER A 88 0.10 -10.28 1.31
C SER A 88 0.45 -9.07 0.45
N LEU A 89 0.38 -7.85 1.00
CA LEU A 89 0.80 -6.62 0.31
C LEU A 89 2.29 -6.66 -0.06
N SER A 90 3.13 -7.13 0.86
CA SER A 90 4.59 -7.26 0.65
C SER A 90 4.93 -8.23 -0.50
N LEU A 91 4.07 -9.22 -0.77
CA LEU A 91 4.20 -10.14 -1.89
C LEU A 91 3.63 -9.57 -3.20
N LEU A 92 2.52 -8.83 -3.13
CA LEU A 92 1.85 -8.24 -4.30
C LEU A 92 2.64 -7.07 -4.92
N ILE A 93 3.33 -6.28 -4.09
CA ILE A 93 4.09 -5.10 -4.56
C ILE A 93 5.23 -5.49 -5.52
N PRO A 94 6.13 -6.46 -5.20
CA PRO A 94 7.16 -6.91 -6.13
C PRO A 94 6.60 -7.45 -7.45
N LEU A 95 5.45 -8.13 -7.42
CA LEU A 95 4.79 -8.62 -8.63
C LEU A 95 4.35 -7.46 -9.53
N HIS A 96 3.79 -6.41 -8.95
CA HIS A 96 3.46 -5.17 -9.67
C HIS A 96 4.69 -4.51 -10.30
N VAL A 97 5.77 -4.38 -9.52
CA VAL A 97 7.02 -3.76 -9.99
C VAL A 97 7.62 -4.57 -11.14
N ARG A 98 7.68 -5.90 -11.01
CA ARG A 98 8.24 -6.78 -12.04
C ARG A 98 7.42 -6.76 -13.33
N ALA A 99 6.09 -6.71 -13.23
CA ALA A 99 5.21 -6.57 -14.38
C ALA A 99 5.47 -5.24 -15.12
N ALA A 100 5.57 -4.14 -14.36
CA ALA A 100 5.87 -2.82 -14.91
C ALA A 100 7.26 -2.75 -15.56
N SER A 101 8.28 -3.37 -14.97
CA SER A 101 9.64 -3.44 -15.54
C SER A 101 9.68 -4.19 -16.88
N ARG A 102 8.78 -5.13 -17.11
CA ARG A 102 8.66 -5.87 -18.38
C ARG A 102 7.85 -5.11 -19.45
N ARG A 103 7.49 -3.84 -19.20
CA ARG A 103 6.58 -3.02 -20.03
C ARG A 103 5.22 -3.68 -20.28
N ALA A 104 4.87 -4.69 -19.49
CA ALA A 104 3.55 -5.29 -19.50
C ALA A 104 2.64 -4.43 -18.62
N ALA A 105 1.41 -4.17 -19.08
CA ALA A 105 0.41 -3.60 -18.20
C ALA A 105 0.20 -4.57 -17.02
N PRO A 106 0.27 -4.11 -15.75
CA PRO A 106 -0.03 -4.98 -14.63
C PRO A 106 -1.47 -5.49 -14.79
N PRO A 107 -1.72 -6.78 -14.54
CA PRO A 107 -3.06 -7.34 -14.64
C PRO A 107 -4.03 -6.58 -13.72
N ARG A 108 -5.21 -6.23 -14.23
CA ARG A 108 -6.24 -5.50 -13.46
C ARG A 108 -6.62 -6.20 -12.15
N TRP A 109 -6.53 -7.53 -12.11
CA TRP A 109 -6.83 -8.29 -10.91
C TRP A 109 -5.88 -7.95 -9.76
N ILE A 110 -4.61 -7.64 -10.01
CA ILE A 110 -3.67 -7.33 -8.92
C ILE A 110 -4.07 -6.01 -8.26
N THR A 111 -4.52 -5.02 -9.03
CA THR A 111 -5.05 -3.76 -8.49
C THR A 111 -6.28 -4.01 -7.61
N HIS A 112 -7.24 -4.80 -8.07
CA HIS A 112 -8.43 -5.13 -7.27
C HIS A 112 -8.08 -5.90 -5.99
N VAL A 113 -7.15 -6.86 -6.06
CA VAL A 113 -6.68 -7.59 -4.88
C VAL A 113 -6.00 -6.65 -3.89
N THR A 114 -5.12 -5.76 -4.34
CA THR A 114 -4.47 -4.78 -3.45
C THR A 114 -5.49 -3.83 -2.80
N LEU A 115 -6.54 -3.43 -3.53
CA LEU A 115 -7.64 -2.63 -2.97
C LEU A 115 -8.41 -3.38 -1.88
N LEU A 116 -8.77 -4.65 -2.14
CA LEU A 116 -9.48 -5.48 -1.17
C LEU A 116 -8.63 -5.75 0.08
N VAL A 117 -7.34 -6.05 -0.10
CA VAL A 117 -6.40 -6.24 1.01
C VAL A 117 -6.21 -4.95 1.80
N GLY A 118 -6.12 -3.80 1.13
CA GLY A 118 -6.06 -2.48 1.78
C GLY A 118 -7.32 -2.15 2.59
N LEU A 119 -8.50 -2.40 2.03
CA LEU A 119 -9.78 -2.26 2.76
C LEU A 119 -9.86 -3.17 3.98
N GLY A 120 -9.46 -4.44 3.81
CA GLY A 120 -9.36 -5.39 4.92
C GLY A 120 -8.40 -4.91 6.00
N LEU A 121 -7.29 -4.29 5.62
CA LEU A 121 -6.30 -3.76 6.56
C LEU A 121 -6.88 -2.57 7.34
N CYS A 122 -7.61 -1.67 6.68
CA CYS A 122 -8.36 -0.59 7.34
C CYS A 122 -9.38 -1.14 8.34
N GLY A 123 -10.21 -2.11 7.93
CA GLY A 123 -11.20 -2.72 8.82
C GLY A 123 -10.56 -3.39 10.03
N ALA A 124 -9.51 -4.19 9.80
CA ALA A 124 -8.78 -4.87 10.86
C ALA A 124 -8.06 -3.88 11.80
N ALA A 125 -7.60 -2.73 11.30
CA ALA A 125 -6.97 -1.68 12.12
C ALA A 125 -7.96 -0.97 13.05
N VAL A 126 -9.21 -0.80 12.64
CA VAL A 126 -10.25 -0.15 13.46
C VAL A 126 -10.75 -1.07 14.57
N VAL A 127 -10.75 -2.39 14.34
CA VAL A 127 -11.32 -3.39 15.27
C VAL A 127 -10.27 -3.95 16.26
N ALA A 128 -8.97 -3.78 15.98
CA ALA A 128 -7.87 -4.35 16.78
C ALA A 128 -7.41 -3.47 17.95
#